data_AF-A0AAU9K3F2-F1
#
_entry.id   AF-A0AAU9K3F2-F1
#
_cell.length_a   1.000
_cell.length_b   1.000
_cell.length_c   1.000
_cell.angle_alpha   90.00
_cell.angle_beta   90.00
_cell.angle_gamma   90.00
#
_symmetry.space_group_name_H-M   'P 1'
#
loop_
_entity.id
_entity.type
_entity.pdbx_description
1 polymer ?
#
loop_
_entity_poly.entity_id
_entity_poly.type
_entity_poly.pdbx_seq_one_letter_code
_entity_poly.pdbx_strand_id
1 'polypeptide(L)'
;MVKRITTREPLNLSDKPTVHQNPISRYNHIVFHYNDRINNKNSILLDYAYTDKMYRFWYYMSTRLFFLLLILYLAPYLTFITLCISLYTVIIHENAMQVYRSNLKKVPNMFENMIFDEALCKSGSGHYLYFSVKPQDLESFQFPPTTKDVLRNREDEGKVNFMVYDRVFLEWSEGLRKPRWILWLHVLANLALFIIMQYFVYTPLFCFDMLHPITSITKCGSETVQYTLF
;
A
#
# COMPACT_ATOMS: atom_id res chain seq x y z
N MET A 1 27.73 -18.90 1.41
CA MET A 1 26.47 -19.49 1.89
C MET A 1 25.43 -18.38 1.98
N VAL A 2 24.63 -18.19 0.94
CA VAL A 2 23.62 -17.11 0.86
C VAL A 2 22.25 -17.73 1.07
N LYS A 3 21.66 -17.53 2.25
CA LYS A 3 20.31 -17.97 2.58
C LYS A 3 19.33 -17.00 1.91
N ARG A 4 18.74 -17.42 0.79
CA ARG A 4 17.63 -16.72 0.15
C ARG A 4 16.38 -16.97 1.01
N ILE A 5 15.91 -15.94 1.70
CA ILE A 5 14.69 -15.99 2.52
C ILE A 5 13.49 -16.00 1.55
N THR A 6 13.08 -17.18 1.13
CA THR A 6 11.77 -17.43 0.53
C THR A 6 10.81 -17.89 1.63
N THR A 7 10.26 -16.91 2.35
CA THR A 7 9.02 -17.08 3.12
C THR A 7 8.27 -15.76 3.02
N ARG A 8 7.66 -15.52 1.86
CA ARG A 8 6.47 -14.68 1.79
C ARG A 8 5.30 -15.63 1.79
N GLU A 9 4.56 -15.60 2.89
CA GLU A 9 3.23 -16.15 3.04
C GLU A 9 2.47 -15.97 1.71
N PRO A 10 1.94 -17.04 1.09
CA PRO A 10 1.17 -16.87 -0.13
C PRO A 10 0.03 -15.92 0.21
N LEU A 11 -0.01 -14.75 -0.45
CA LEU A 11 -1.19 -13.91 -0.39
C LEU A 11 -2.38 -14.84 -0.68
N ASN A 12 -3.35 -14.86 0.23
CA ASN A 12 -4.60 -15.56 0.00
C ASN A 12 -5.33 -14.83 -1.15
N LEU A 13 -4.96 -15.21 -2.38
CA LEU A 13 -5.29 -14.58 -3.66
C LEU A 13 -6.67 -14.99 -4.19
N SER A 14 -7.45 -15.72 -3.39
CA SER A 14 -8.82 -16.12 -3.70
C SER A 14 -9.84 -14.98 -3.52
N ASP A 15 -9.48 -13.90 -2.84
CA ASP A 15 -10.39 -12.79 -2.62
C ASP A 15 -10.36 -11.83 -3.80
N LYS A 16 -11.47 -11.77 -4.56
CA LYS A 16 -11.72 -10.68 -5.53
C LYS A 16 -11.37 -9.35 -4.84
N PRO A 17 -10.47 -8.54 -5.41
CA PRO A 17 -10.12 -7.27 -4.81
C PRO A 17 -11.36 -6.38 -4.78
N THR A 18 -11.89 -6.16 -3.59
CA THR A 18 -12.91 -5.13 -3.40
C THR A 18 -12.23 -3.77 -3.55
N VAL A 19 -13.00 -2.78 -4.03
CA VAL A 19 -12.59 -1.35 -4.10
C VAL A 19 -12.14 -0.82 -2.72
N HIS A 20 -12.30 -1.58 -1.65
CA HIS A 20 -11.88 -1.26 -0.28
C HIS A 20 -10.47 -1.72 0.09
N GLN A 21 -9.74 -2.44 -0.77
CA GLN A 21 -8.37 -2.86 -0.45
C GLN A 21 -7.42 -1.67 -0.28
N ASN A 22 -6.42 -1.80 0.58
CA ASN A 22 -5.37 -0.79 0.77
C ASN A 22 -4.50 -0.64 -0.51
N PRO A 23 -3.81 0.49 -0.70
CA PRO A 23 -3.06 0.79 -1.94
C PRO A 23 -1.97 -0.24 -2.27
N ILE A 24 -1.29 -0.80 -1.28
CA ILE A 24 -0.23 -1.81 -1.50
C ILE A 24 -0.85 -3.11 -1.99
N SER A 25 -1.97 -3.55 -1.41
CA SER A 25 -2.68 -4.75 -1.88
C SER A 25 -3.19 -4.60 -3.31
N ARG A 26 -3.75 -3.44 -3.68
CA ARG A 26 -4.18 -3.17 -5.07
C ARG A 26 -3.01 -3.22 -6.05
N TYR A 27 -1.88 -2.64 -5.68
CA TYR A 27 -0.68 -2.72 -6.50
C TYR A 27 -0.16 -4.15 -6.64
N ASN A 28 -0.08 -4.90 -5.54
CA ASN A 28 0.32 -6.31 -5.57
C ASN A 28 -0.60 -7.17 -6.43
N HIS A 29 -1.88 -6.82 -6.50
CA HIS A 29 -2.84 -7.47 -7.37
C HIS A 29 -2.54 -7.25 -8.86
N ILE A 30 -2.07 -6.05 -9.24
CA ILE A 30 -1.59 -5.81 -10.61
C ILE A 30 -0.32 -6.60 -10.89
N VAL A 31 0.63 -6.59 -9.94
CA VAL A 31 1.87 -7.37 -10.06
C VAL A 31 1.57 -8.86 -10.23
N PHE A 32 0.56 -9.37 -9.52
CA PHE A 32 0.08 -10.75 -9.67
C PHE A 32 -0.38 -11.04 -11.10
N HIS A 33 -1.27 -10.21 -11.64
CA HIS A 33 -1.77 -10.39 -13.01
C HIS A 33 -0.71 -10.15 -14.08
N TYR A 34 0.20 -9.21 -13.87
CA TYR A 34 1.34 -9.01 -14.76
C TYR A 34 2.26 -10.25 -14.77
N ASN A 35 2.53 -10.85 -13.62
CA ASN A 35 3.42 -12.01 -13.50
C ASN A 35 2.84 -13.29 -14.12
N ASP A 36 1.56 -13.30 -14.47
CA ASP A 36 0.95 -14.34 -15.28
C ASP A 36 1.71 -14.52 -16.60
N ARG A 37 1.85 -15.77 -17.05
CA ARG A 37 2.60 -16.13 -18.27
C ARG A 37 2.03 -15.44 -19.51
N ILE A 38 0.73 -15.16 -19.54
CA ILE A 38 0.08 -14.51 -20.69
C ILE A 38 0.39 -13.01 -20.79
N ASN A 39 0.76 -12.37 -19.67
CA ASN A 39 0.90 -10.93 -19.55
C ASN A 39 2.36 -10.50 -19.41
N ASN A 40 3.22 -11.32 -18.80
CA ASN A 40 4.59 -10.90 -18.53
C ASN A 40 5.39 -10.65 -19.82
N LYS A 41 6.32 -9.71 -19.75
CA LYS A 41 7.23 -9.39 -20.86
C LYS A 41 8.51 -10.18 -20.72
N ASN A 42 8.83 -11.02 -21.72
CA ASN A 42 10.08 -11.79 -21.78
C ASN A 42 10.36 -12.60 -20.51
N SER A 43 9.32 -13.13 -19.85
CA SER A 43 9.44 -13.87 -18.58
C SER A 43 10.07 -13.06 -17.42
N ILE A 44 10.10 -11.73 -17.51
CA ILE A 44 10.56 -10.86 -16.43
C ILE A 44 9.47 -10.80 -15.37
N LEU A 45 9.79 -11.28 -14.17
CA LEU A 45 8.91 -11.23 -13.01
C LEU A 45 9.14 -9.95 -12.21
N LEU A 46 8.03 -9.35 -11.76
CA LEU A 46 8.00 -8.19 -10.88
C LEU A 46 7.87 -8.61 -9.42
N ASP A 47 8.49 -7.82 -8.54
CA ASP A 47 8.51 -8.09 -7.12
C ASP A 47 7.23 -7.56 -6.45
N TYR A 48 6.62 -8.36 -5.57
CA TYR A 48 5.52 -7.88 -4.73
C TYR A 48 6.04 -6.88 -3.68
N ALA A 49 5.23 -5.90 -3.33
CA ALA A 49 5.48 -5.02 -2.19
C ALA A 49 5.03 -5.70 -0.87
N TYR A 50 5.76 -5.47 0.22
CA TYR A 50 5.40 -6.02 1.52
C TYR A 50 4.17 -5.29 2.10
N THR A 51 3.24 -6.05 2.68
CA THR A 51 2.08 -5.51 3.41
C THR A 51 1.70 -6.48 4.52
N ASP A 52 1.40 -5.93 5.69
CA ASP A 52 0.93 -6.67 6.87
C ASP A 52 -0.43 -6.15 7.36
N LYS A 53 -1.01 -6.83 8.35
CA LYS A 53 -2.31 -6.50 8.94
C LYS A 53 -2.30 -5.15 9.68
N MET A 54 -1.20 -4.79 10.34
CA MET A 54 -1.08 -3.55 11.12
C MET A 54 -1.07 -2.34 10.18
N TYR A 55 -0.31 -2.39 9.09
CA TYR A 55 -0.34 -1.39 8.03
C TYR A 55 -1.75 -1.18 7.49
N ARG A 56 -2.46 -2.28 7.17
CA ARG A 56 -3.83 -2.23 6.62
C ARG A 56 -4.80 -1.53 7.57
N PHE A 57 -4.76 -1.94 8.83
CA PHE A 57 -5.59 -1.37 9.88
C PHE A 57 -5.29 0.12 10.06
N TRP A 58 -4.03 0.48 10.26
CA TRP A 58 -3.65 1.86 10.54
C TRP A 58 -3.86 2.79 9.34
N TYR A 59 -3.60 2.31 8.12
CA TYR A 59 -3.90 3.04 6.89
C TYR A 59 -5.39 3.38 6.80
N TYR A 60 -6.27 2.41 7.10
CA TYR A 60 -7.72 2.62 7.10
C TYR A 60 -8.11 3.67 8.15
N MET A 61 -7.63 3.52 9.39
CA MET A 61 -7.89 4.48 10.47
C MET A 61 -7.44 5.89 10.09
N SER A 62 -6.22 6.02 9.55
CA SER A 62 -5.62 7.31 9.15
C SER A 62 -6.44 8.00 8.06
N THR A 63 -6.77 7.27 7.00
CA THR A 63 -7.42 7.88 5.82
C THR A 63 -8.92 8.11 5.96
N ARG A 64 -9.63 7.37 6.83
CA ARG A 64 -11.09 7.45 6.98
C ARG A 64 -11.54 8.11 8.27
N LEU A 65 -10.77 7.98 9.35
CA LEU A 65 -11.14 8.39 10.70
C LEU A 65 -10.15 9.42 11.26
N PHE A 66 -9.66 10.32 10.40
CA PHE A 66 -8.70 11.36 10.75
C PHE A 66 -9.10 12.15 12.00
N PHE A 67 -10.34 12.64 12.06
CA PHE A 67 -10.83 13.44 13.18
C PHE A 67 -10.96 12.63 14.47
N LEU A 68 -11.35 11.35 14.38
CA LEU A 68 -11.41 10.47 15.54
C LEU A 68 -10.02 10.20 16.11
N LEU A 69 -9.03 10.01 15.21
CA LEU A 69 -7.63 9.89 15.61
C LEU A 69 -7.12 11.16 16.29
N LEU A 70 -7.50 12.34 15.80
CA LEU A 70 -7.11 13.61 16.41
C LEU A 70 -7.63 13.77 17.85
N ILE A 71 -8.86 13.29 18.13
CA ILE A 71 -9.40 13.23 19.50
C ILE A 71 -8.61 12.23 20.35
N LEU A 72 -8.28 11.06 19.80
CA LEU A 72 -7.47 10.04 20.48
C LEU A 72 -6.07 10.56 20.82
N TYR A 73 -5.51 11.44 19.99
CA TYR A 73 -4.21 12.09 20.22
C TYR A 73 -4.22 13.12 21.35
N LEU A 74 -5.37 13.48 21.93
CA LEU A 74 -5.41 14.31 23.14
C LEU A 74 -5.26 13.48 24.41
N ALA A 75 -5.37 12.15 24.32
CA ALA A 75 -5.16 11.27 25.47
C ALA A 75 -3.66 11.11 25.77
N PRO A 76 -3.24 11.28 27.04
CA PRO A 76 -1.89 10.96 27.47
C PRO A 76 -1.50 9.50 27.14
N TYR A 77 -0.22 9.28 26.87
CA TYR A 77 0.48 8.07 26.41
C TYR A 77 0.07 7.53 25.02
N LEU A 78 -1.16 7.80 24.57
CA LEU A 78 -1.60 7.38 23.24
C LEU A 78 -0.91 8.16 22.12
N THR A 79 -0.50 9.42 22.34
CA THR A 79 0.25 10.19 21.34
C THR A 79 1.55 9.53 20.91
N PHE A 80 2.31 9.01 21.87
CA PHE A 80 3.58 8.35 21.56
C PHE A 80 3.36 7.04 20.79
N ILE A 81 2.42 6.21 21.24
CA ILE A 81 2.08 4.94 20.57
C ILE A 81 1.61 5.20 19.14
N THR A 82 0.71 6.15 18.95
CA THR A 82 0.15 6.49 17.64
C THR A 82 1.17 7.14 16.71
N LEU A 83 2.13 7.91 17.24
CA LEU A 83 3.29 8.38 16.48
C LEU A 83 4.14 7.21 15.97
N CYS A 84 4.48 6.26 16.84
CA CYS A 84 5.27 5.06 16.47
C CYS A 84 4.56 4.22 15.39
N ILE A 85 3.25 3.99 15.51
CA ILE A 85 2.47 3.24 14.50
C ILE A 85 2.36 4.02 13.18
N SER A 86 2.24 5.35 13.23
CA SER A 86 2.23 6.21 12.04
C SER A 86 3.57 6.18 11.31
N LEU A 87 4.69 6.27 12.04
CA LEU A 87 6.03 6.12 11.49
C LEU A 87 6.22 4.74 10.85
N TYR A 88 5.82 3.67 11.55
CA TYR A 88 5.84 2.31 11.00
C TYR A 88 5.08 2.22 9.67
N THR A 89 3.87 2.78 9.62
CA THR A 89 3.01 2.77 8.42
C THR A 89 3.66 3.52 7.26
N VAL A 90 4.28 4.67 7.52
CA VAL A 90 5.05 5.42 6.51
C VAL A 90 6.24 4.61 6.01
N ILE A 91 6.99 3.94 6.88
CA ILE A 91 8.14 3.10 6.48
C ILE A 91 7.69 1.97 5.55
N ILE A 92 6.63 1.24 5.90
CA ILE A 92 6.08 0.19 5.03
C ILE A 92 5.65 0.77 3.68
N HIS A 93 5.02 1.94 3.68
CA HIS A 93 4.56 2.61 2.46
C HIS A 93 5.72 3.06 1.56
N GLU A 94 6.77 3.67 2.14
CA GLU A 94 7.96 4.10 1.38
C GLU A 94 8.73 2.88 0.83
N ASN A 95 8.81 1.78 1.57
CA ASN A 95 9.36 0.52 1.06
C ASN A 95 8.56 -0.01 -0.13
N ALA A 96 7.22 0.03 -0.08
CA ALA A 96 6.38 -0.33 -1.23
C ALA A 96 6.60 0.60 -2.43
N MET A 97 6.80 1.90 -2.21
CA MET A 97 7.15 2.86 -3.25
C MET A 97 8.51 2.56 -3.89
N GLN A 98 9.49 2.10 -3.12
CA GLN A 98 10.78 1.66 -3.66
C GLN A 98 10.64 0.43 -4.55
N VAL A 99 9.85 -0.57 -4.13
CA VAL A 99 9.55 -1.76 -4.95
C VAL A 99 8.86 -1.35 -6.25
N TYR A 100 7.85 -0.48 -6.18
CA TYR A 100 7.17 0.06 -7.35
C TYR A 100 8.14 0.74 -8.34
N ARG A 101 9.03 1.60 -7.85
CA ARG A 101 10.05 2.25 -8.70
C ARG A 101 11.03 1.25 -9.30
N SER A 102 11.43 0.23 -8.54
CA SER A 102 12.30 -0.85 -9.03
C SER A 102 11.62 -1.64 -10.15
N ASN A 103 10.35 -1.98 -9.98
CA ASN A 103 9.55 -2.68 -10.98
C ASN A 103 9.36 -1.84 -12.25
N LEU A 104 9.09 -0.54 -12.14
CA LEU A 104 9.00 0.35 -13.31
C LEU A 104 10.33 0.51 -14.06
N LYS A 105 11.47 0.42 -13.36
CA LYS A 105 12.79 0.39 -14.04
C LYS A 105 12.98 -0.88 -14.85
N LYS A 106 12.46 -2.01 -14.37
CA LYS A 106 12.50 -3.29 -15.09
C LYS A 106 11.52 -3.31 -16.27
N VAL A 107 10.30 -2.81 -16.05
CA VAL A 107 9.18 -2.85 -16.99
C VAL A 107 8.45 -1.50 -16.95
N PRO A 108 8.75 -0.56 -17.86
CA PRO A 108 8.14 0.77 -17.86
C PRO A 108 6.61 0.74 -18.06
N ASN A 109 6.11 -0.22 -18.84
CA ASN A 109 4.69 -0.42 -19.09
C ASN A 109 4.24 -1.83 -18.69
N MET A 110 3.64 -1.96 -17.50
CA MET A 110 3.13 -3.23 -16.98
C MET A 110 1.87 -3.73 -17.73
N PHE A 111 1.27 -2.91 -18.58
CA PHE A 111 0.02 -3.24 -19.28
C PHE A 111 0.21 -3.50 -20.76
N GLU A 112 1.45 -3.50 -21.26
CA GLU A 112 1.77 -3.61 -22.69
C GLU A 112 1.16 -4.84 -23.37
N ASN A 113 1.07 -5.96 -22.64
CA ASN A 113 0.51 -7.21 -23.15
C ASN A 113 -0.97 -7.42 -22.81
N MET A 114 -1.59 -6.47 -22.10
CA MET A 114 -3.00 -6.50 -21.72
C MET A 114 -3.81 -5.57 -22.63
N ILE A 115 -5.11 -5.83 -22.76
CA ILE A 115 -6.00 -5.03 -23.62
C ILE A 115 -6.85 -4.11 -22.76
N PHE A 116 -6.85 -2.82 -23.08
CA PHE A 116 -7.75 -1.87 -22.44
C PHE A 116 -9.11 -1.87 -23.15
N ASP A 117 -10.18 -2.29 -22.45
CA ASP A 117 -11.56 -2.22 -22.95
C ASP A 117 -12.56 -2.13 -21.77
N GLU A 118 -13.02 -0.89 -21.49
CA GLU A 118 -13.98 -0.65 -20.41
C GLU A 118 -15.35 -1.28 -20.67
N ALA A 119 -15.78 -1.37 -21.94
CA ALA A 119 -17.12 -1.87 -22.27
C ALA A 119 -17.20 -3.38 -22.02
N LEU A 120 -16.15 -4.10 -22.41
CA LEU A 120 -16.07 -5.53 -22.18
C LEU A 120 -15.97 -5.86 -20.69
N CYS A 121 -15.15 -5.13 -19.92
CA CYS A 121 -15.08 -5.23 -18.47
C CYS A 121 -16.43 -4.97 -17.77
N LYS A 122 -17.17 -3.94 -18.20
CA LYS A 122 -18.52 -3.65 -17.69
C LYS A 122 -19.50 -4.79 -17.97
N SER A 123 -19.48 -5.35 -19.19
CA SER A 123 -20.35 -6.47 -19.56
C SER A 123 -20.06 -7.74 -18.74
N GLY A 124 -18.79 -8.00 -18.43
CA GLY A 124 -18.37 -9.12 -17.57
C GLY A 124 -18.43 -8.84 -16.08
N SER A 125 -18.94 -7.68 -15.64
CA SER A 125 -19.04 -7.29 -14.22
C SER A 125 -17.72 -7.41 -13.44
N GLY A 126 -16.62 -6.96 -14.04
CA GLY A 126 -15.29 -7.00 -13.42
C GLY A 126 -14.34 -5.93 -13.95
N HIS A 127 -13.33 -5.58 -13.15
CA HIS A 127 -12.29 -4.61 -13.54
C HIS A 127 -11.22 -5.20 -14.46
N TYR A 128 -11.20 -6.53 -14.55
CA TYR A 128 -10.37 -7.28 -15.46
C TYR A 128 -11.04 -8.62 -15.79
N LEU A 129 -10.76 -9.14 -16.97
CA LEU A 129 -11.32 -10.39 -17.47
C LEU A 129 -10.24 -11.16 -18.22
N TYR A 130 -10.29 -12.49 -18.11
CA TYR A 130 -9.42 -13.38 -18.85
C TYR A 130 -10.21 -14.08 -19.93
N PHE A 131 -9.65 -14.12 -21.14
CA PHE A 131 -10.23 -14.80 -22.28
C PHE A 131 -9.26 -15.84 -22.82
N SER A 132 -9.83 -16.98 -23.23
CA SER A 132 -9.14 -18.04 -23.95
C SER A 132 -10.02 -18.43 -25.13
N VAL A 133 -9.64 -18.00 -26.33
CA VAL A 133 -10.47 -18.10 -27.53
C VAL A 133 -9.70 -18.71 -28.68
N LYS A 134 -10.39 -19.27 -29.68
CA LYS A 134 -9.72 -19.68 -30.92
C LYS A 134 -9.34 -18.44 -31.73
N PRO A 135 -8.29 -18.49 -32.57
CA PRO A 135 -7.89 -17.36 -33.41
C PRO A 135 -9.00 -16.82 -34.33
N GLN A 136 -9.95 -17.68 -34.71
CA GLN A 136 -11.11 -17.33 -35.54
C GLN A 136 -12.13 -16.48 -34.76
N ASP A 137 -12.30 -16.75 -33.47
CA ASP A 137 -13.26 -16.06 -32.61
C ASP A 137 -12.79 -14.64 -32.24
N LEU A 138 -11.50 -14.31 -32.44
CA LEU A 138 -10.98 -12.96 -32.26
C LEU A 138 -11.71 -11.92 -33.12
N GLU A 139 -12.32 -12.33 -34.24
CA GLU A 139 -13.08 -11.41 -35.09
C GLU A 139 -14.37 -10.91 -34.45
N SER A 140 -14.91 -11.65 -33.47
CA SER A 140 -16.09 -11.22 -32.70
C SER A 140 -15.80 -10.03 -31.78
N PHE A 141 -14.53 -9.78 -31.45
CA PHE A 141 -14.11 -8.66 -30.64
C PHE A 141 -13.89 -7.41 -31.49
N GLN A 142 -14.29 -6.24 -30.97
CA GLN A 142 -14.14 -4.94 -31.64
C GLN A 142 -12.73 -4.33 -31.46
N PHE A 143 -11.70 -5.18 -31.40
CA PHE A 143 -10.32 -4.73 -31.25
C PHE A 143 -9.76 -4.19 -32.59
N PRO A 144 -8.83 -3.22 -32.55
CA PRO A 144 -8.11 -2.78 -33.73
C PRO A 144 -7.42 -3.96 -34.44
N PRO A 145 -7.31 -3.94 -35.79
CA PRO A 145 -6.65 -5.01 -36.54
C PRO A 145 -5.22 -5.30 -36.05
N THR A 146 -4.47 -4.25 -35.71
CA THR A 146 -3.11 -4.35 -35.15
C THR A 146 -3.07 -5.13 -33.84
N THR A 147 -4.03 -4.91 -32.94
CA THR A 147 -4.16 -5.66 -31.69
C THR A 147 -4.50 -7.12 -31.96
N LYS A 148 -5.43 -7.39 -32.90
CA LYS A 148 -5.80 -8.76 -33.29
C LYS A 148 -4.60 -9.53 -33.86
N ASP A 149 -3.78 -8.90 -34.69
CA ASP A 149 -2.58 -9.53 -35.26
C ASP A 149 -1.53 -9.84 -34.19
N VAL A 150 -1.31 -8.91 -33.24
CA VAL A 150 -0.42 -9.15 -32.09
C VAL A 150 -0.92 -10.32 -31.23
N LEU A 151 -2.23 -10.44 -31.03
CA LEU A 151 -2.84 -11.54 -30.29
C LEU A 151 -2.70 -12.89 -31.02
N ARG A 152 -2.90 -12.90 -32.35
CA ARG A 152 -2.70 -14.11 -33.17
C ARG A 152 -1.27 -14.63 -33.09
N ASN A 153 -0.29 -13.73 -33.07
CA ASN A 153 1.13 -14.10 -32.92
C ASN A 153 1.46 -14.71 -31.55
N ARG A 154 0.52 -14.71 -30.60
CA ARG A 154 0.65 -15.31 -29.26
C ARG A 154 -0.16 -16.60 -29.12
N GLU A 155 -0.60 -17.19 -30.23
CA GLU A 155 -1.30 -18.47 -30.22
C GLU A 155 -0.43 -19.56 -29.58
N ASP A 156 -0.99 -20.25 -28.59
CA ASP A 156 -0.39 -21.38 -27.90
C ASP A 156 -1.44 -22.50 -27.86
N GLU A 157 -1.06 -23.70 -28.30
CA GLU A 157 -1.93 -24.88 -28.34
C GLU A 157 -3.30 -24.65 -29.04
N GLY A 158 -3.33 -23.84 -30.11
CA GLY A 158 -4.57 -23.58 -30.87
C GLY A 158 -5.50 -22.54 -30.23
N LYS A 159 -5.05 -21.86 -29.18
CA LYS A 159 -5.82 -20.84 -28.45
C LYS A 159 -5.01 -19.57 -28.26
N VAL A 160 -5.71 -18.46 -28.19
CA VAL A 160 -5.16 -17.15 -27.85
C VAL A 160 -5.67 -16.78 -26.47
N ASN A 161 -4.75 -16.62 -25.53
CA ASN A 161 -5.04 -16.22 -24.15
C ASN A 161 -4.68 -14.74 -23.97
N PHE A 162 -5.61 -13.95 -23.45
CA PHE A 162 -5.37 -12.55 -23.16
C PHE A 162 -6.19 -12.05 -21.98
N MET A 163 -5.70 -10.97 -21.38
CA MET A 163 -6.38 -10.27 -20.30
C MET A 163 -6.87 -8.91 -20.80
N VAL A 164 -8.10 -8.59 -20.43
CA VAL A 164 -8.72 -7.29 -20.66
C VAL A 164 -8.84 -6.58 -19.32
N TYR A 165 -8.65 -5.26 -19.29
CA TYR A 165 -8.75 -4.46 -18.07
C TYR A 165 -9.43 -3.10 -18.33
N ASP A 166 -9.93 -2.51 -17.25
CA ASP A 166 -10.59 -1.21 -17.25
C ASP A 166 -9.74 -0.10 -16.59
N ARG A 167 -10.31 1.11 -16.52
CA ARG A 167 -9.68 2.27 -15.89
C ARG A 167 -9.43 2.08 -14.39
N VAL A 168 -10.30 1.35 -13.68
CA VAL A 168 -10.14 1.12 -12.24
C VAL A 168 -8.90 0.26 -11.99
N PHE A 169 -8.71 -0.79 -12.79
CA PHE A 169 -7.52 -1.62 -12.74
C PHE A 169 -6.25 -0.83 -13.06
N LEU A 170 -6.30 0.08 -14.04
CA LEU A 170 -5.19 0.99 -14.34
C LEU A 170 -4.85 1.90 -13.15
N GLU A 171 -5.86 2.51 -12.54
CA GLU A 171 -5.70 3.41 -11.39
C GLU A 171 -5.08 2.72 -10.16
N TRP A 172 -5.27 1.41 -10.02
CA TRP A 172 -4.64 0.63 -8.95
C TRP A 172 -3.10 0.68 -9.02
N SER A 173 -2.52 0.88 -10.21
CA SER A 173 -1.05 0.92 -10.39
C SER A 173 -0.46 2.25 -9.94
N GLU A 174 -1.20 3.33 -10.16
CA GLU A 174 -0.80 4.68 -9.80
C GLU A 174 -1.21 5.05 -8.36
N GLY A 175 -2.15 4.29 -7.79
CA GLY A 175 -2.75 4.53 -6.48
C GLY A 175 -1.79 4.51 -5.31
N LEU A 176 -0.58 3.95 -5.46
CA LEU A 176 0.47 3.98 -4.43
C LEU A 176 0.96 5.40 -4.12
N ARG A 177 0.96 6.32 -5.09
CA ARG A 177 1.48 7.69 -4.87
C ARG A 177 0.52 8.57 -4.08
N LYS A 178 -0.79 8.38 -4.29
CA LYS A 178 -1.85 9.25 -3.76
C LYS A 178 -1.84 9.38 -2.23
N PRO A 179 -1.75 8.31 -1.42
CA PRO A 179 -1.86 8.42 0.03
C PRO A 179 -0.59 8.90 0.74
N ARG A 180 0.55 8.97 0.03
CA ARG A 180 1.85 9.29 0.62
C ARG A 180 1.81 10.59 1.45
N TRP A 181 1.21 11.64 0.89
CA TRP A 181 1.13 12.94 1.57
C TRP A 181 0.25 12.88 2.83
N ILE A 182 -0.85 12.11 2.80
CA ILE A 182 -1.75 11.94 3.94
C ILE A 182 -1.01 11.25 5.08
N LEU A 183 -0.26 10.18 4.79
CA LEU A 183 0.50 9.45 5.80
C LEU A 183 1.58 10.32 6.46
N TRP A 184 2.29 11.13 5.66
CA TRP A 184 3.26 12.09 6.19
C TRP A 184 2.59 13.19 7.03
N LEU A 185 1.45 13.70 6.59
CA LEU A 185 0.67 14.68 7.36
C LEU A 185 0.27 14.12 8.74
N HIS A 186 -0.14 12.85 8.82
CA HIS A 186 -0.40 12.19 10.10
C HIS A 186 0.83 12.12 11.00
N VAL A 187 1.99 11.77 10.46
CA VAL A 187 3.23 11.73 11.26
C VAL A 187 3.55 13.11 11.82
N LEU A 188 3.46 14.15 10.99
CA LEU A 188 3.74 15.53 11.42
C LEU A 188 2.72 16.03 12.46
N ALA A 189 1.44 15.73 12.27
CA ALA A 189 0.39 16.06 13.23
C ALA A 189 0.60 15.34 14.57
N ASN A 190 0.91 14.05 14.55
CA ASN A 190 1.22 13.28 15.76
C ASN A 190 2.46 13.81 16.47
N LEU A 191 3.51 14.17 15.72
CA LEU A 191 4.73 14.71 16.28
C LEU A 191 4.48 16.06 16.96
N ALA A 192 3.74 16.95 16.30
CA ALA A 192 3.37 18.25 16.88
C ALA A 192 2.54 18.07 18.16
N LEU A 193 1.53 17.20 18.14
CA LEU A 193 0.70 16.92 19.32
C LEU A 193 1.51 16.26 20.43
N PHE A 194 2.42 15.34 20.11
CA PHE A 194 3.32 14.73 21.08
C PHE A 194 4.18 15.79 21.77
N ILE A 195 4.77 16.72 21.02
CA ILE A 195 5.56 17.82 21.57
C ILE A 195 4.70 18.73 22.47
N ILE A 196 3.50 19.10 22.03
CA ILE A 196 2.57 19.92 22.84
C ILE A 196 2.23 19.19 24.15
N MET A 197 1.86 17.91 24.09
CA MET A 197 1.56 17.11 25.28
C MET A 197 2.79 16.95 26.18
N GLN A 198 4.00 16.87 25.61
CA GLN A 198 5.24 16.84 26.38
C GLN A 198 5.43 18.09 27.23
N TYR A 199 5.30 19.26 26.63
CA TYR A 199 5.49 20.53 27.34
C TYR A 199 4.37 20.86 28.31
N PHE A 200 3.11 20.60 27.96
CA PHE A 200 1.95 21.06 28.73
C PHE A 200 1.34 20.00 29.67
N VAL A 201 1.61 18.72 29.45
CA VAL A 201 1.00 17.62 30.22
C VAL A 201 2.06 16.75 30.88
N TYR A 202 2.96 16.12 30.12
CA TYR A 202 3.91 15.14 30.68
C TYR A 202 4.95 15.76 31.62
N THR A 203 5.58 16.86 31.21
CA THR A 203 6.58 17.53 32.06
C THR A 203 5.97 18.12 33.34
N PRO A 204 4.88 18.92 33.30
CA PRO A 204 4.36 19.54 34.51
C PRO A 204 3.52 18.61 35.41
N LEU A 205 2.74 17.68 34.84
CA LEU A 205 1.82 16.85 35.65
C LEU A 205 2.42 15.51 36.06
N PHE A 206 3.32 14.97 35.25
CA PHE A 206 3.87 13.62 35.46
C PHE A 206 5.38 13.63 35.74
N CYS A 207 6.03 14.81 35.79
CA CYS A 207 7.48 14.96 35.87
C CYS A 207 8.25 14.13 34.83
N PHE A 208 7.59 13.70 33.75
CA PHE A 208 8.12 12.70 32.86
C PHE A 208 8.60 13.37 31.59
N ASP A 209 9.91 13.63 31.51
CA ASP A 209 10.52 14.18 30.30
C ASP A 209 11.02 13.04 29.39
N MET A 210 10.24 12.68 28.36
CA MET A 210 10.68 11.70 27.37
C MET A 210 11.81 12.23 26.47
N LEU A 211 11.98 13.56 26.36
CA LEU A 211 13.03 14.17 25.55
C LEU A 211 14.35 14.21 26.31
N HIS A 212 14.29 14.36 27.63
CA HIS A 212 15.45 14.37 28.51
C HIS A 212 15.24 13.48 29.76
N PRO A 213 15.24 12.14 29.59
CA PRO A 213 14.89 11.21 30.66
C PRO A 213 15.82 11.33 31.88
N ILE A 214 17.10 11.58 31.66
CA ILE A 214 18.14 11.65 32.70
C ILE A 214 17.96 12.88 33.62
N THR A 215 17.52 14.01 33.09
CA THR A 215 17.31 15.25 33.87
C THR A 215 15.94 15.32 34.53
N SER A 216 14.98 14.49 34.11
CA SER A 216 13.61 14.50 34.64
C SER A 216 13.50 13.86 36.02
N ILE A 217 14.20 12.74 36.22
CA ILE A 217 14.20 11.97 37.47
C ILE A 217 14.81 12.81 38.62
N THR A 218 15.83 13.62 38.32
CA THR A 218 16.50 14.48 39.30
C THR A 218 15.66 15.70 39.70
N LYS A 219 14.89 16.30 38.77
CA LYS A 219 14.01 17.44 39.07
C LYS A 219 12.79 17.08 39.91
N CYS A 220 12.15 15.94 39.64
CA CYS A 220 10.98 15.53 40.42
C CYS A 220 11.37 15.19 41.88
N GLY A 221 12.56 14.63 42.10
CA GLY A 221 13.08 14.38 43.45
C GLY A 221 13.30 15.67 44.26
N SER A 222 13.78 16.75 43.63
CA SER A 222 14.03 18.01 44.34
C SER A 222 12.76 18.79 44.71
N GLU A 223 11.73 18.78 43.85
CA GLU A 223 10.47 19.49 44.14
C GLU A 223 9.64 18.74 45.19
N THR A 224 9.64 17.40 45.19
CA THR A 224 8.89 16.61 46.18
C THR A 224 9.46 16.76 47.60
N VAL A 225 10.78 16.93 47.74
CA VAL A 225 11.45 17.17 49.05
C VAL A 225 11.09 18.55 49.63
N GLN A 226 10.76 19.53 48.78
CA GLN A 226 10.40 20.88 49.23
C GLN A 226 8.99 20.95 49.86
N TYR A 227 8.09 20.05 49.47
CA TYR A 227 6.72 19.96 50.02
C TYR A 227 6.56 19.00 51.20
N THR A 228 7.58 18.19 51.53
CA THR A 228 7.57 17.27 52.68
C THR A 228 8.27 17.80 53.93
N LEU A 229 8.84 19.01 53.85
CA LEU A 229 9.54 19.68 54.96
C LEU A 229 8.74 20.81 55.63
N PHE A 230 7.42 20.82 55.45
CA PHE A 230 6.49 21.69 56.19
C PHE A 230 5.42 20.85 56.89
#